data_AF-A0A2W4WNX9-F1
#
_entry.id   AF-A0A2W4WNX9-F1
#
_cell.length_a   1.000
_cell.length_b   1.000
_cell.length_c   1.000
_cell.angle_alpha   90.00
_cell.angle_beta   90.00
_cell.angle_gamma   90.00
#
_symmetry.space_group_name_H-M   'P 1'
#
loop_
_entity.id
_entity.type
_entity.pdbx_description
1 polymer ?
#
loop_
_entity_poly.entity_id
_entity_poly.type
_entity_poly.pdbx_seq_one_letter_code
_entity_poly.pdbx_strand_id
1 'polypeptide(L)'
;MGERSPDGFRAMPGWRDSLTSLEQEALRDRIERDTGRVAHFARDGERVHGLCTGSIHLAEQSFALIEHDRTATLTPWRPAMDRALNQFVAGQVKGMNFDFKYGRGAEKEITKVLGLDIGGRG
;
A
#
# COMPACT_ATOMS: atom_id res chain seq x y z
N MET A 1 -41.42 -4.78 8.31
CA MET A 1 -40.35 -3.77 8.49
C MET A 1 -39.27 -4.10 7.45
N GLY A 2 -39.07 -3.44 6.33
CA GLY A 2 -39.55 -2.15 5.87
C GLY A 2 -38.40 -1.30 5.34
N GLU A 3 -37.52 -1.83 4.48
CA GLU A 3 -36.60 -1.00 3.68
C GLU A 3 -36.93 -1.17 2.19
N ARG A 4 -37.81 -0.29 1.73
CA ARG A 4 -38.07 -0.06 0.30
C ARG A 4 -37.12 1.05 -0.13
N SER A 5 -35.93 0.70 -0.58
CA SER A 5 -35.01 1.61 -1.25
C SER A 5 -35.39 1.70 -2.74
N PRO A 6 -35.59 2.91 -3.32
CA PRO A 6 -36.09 3.07 -4.68
C PRO A 6 -34.94 3.23 -5.69
N ASP A 7 -34.04 2.26 -5.78
CA ASP A 7 -33.09 2.19 -6.90
C ASP A 7 -32.79 0.74 -7.28
N GLY A 8 -32.98 0.42 -8.56
CA GLY A 8 -33.07 -0.92 -9.11
C GLY A 8 -31.74 -1.67 -9.25
N PHE A 9 -30.77 -1.46 -8.36
CA PHE A 9 -29.56 -2.29 -8.35
C PHE A 9 -29.83 -3.58 -7.58
N ARG A 10 -30.13 -4.65 -8.31
CA ARG A 10 -30.10 -6.02 -7.76
C ARG A 10 -28.63 -6.44 -7.61
N ALA A 11 -28.01 -5.93 -6.56
CA ALA A 11 -26.69 -6.29 -6.07
C ALA A 11 -26.56 -7.82 -5.95
N MET A 12 -25.94 -8.47 -6.93
CA MET A 12 -25.62 -9.90 -6.86
C MET A 12 -24.64 -10.14 -5.73
N PRO A 13 -24.80 -11.14 -4.84
CA PRO A 13 -23.80 -11.40 -3.80
C PRO A 13 -22.40 -11.53 -4.43
N GLY A 14 -21.43 -10.77 -3.93
CA GLY A 14 -20.06 -10.70 -4.48
C GLY A 14 -19.77 -9.59 -5.49
N TRP A 15 -20.76 -8.81 -5.94
CA TRP A 15 -20.52 -7.74 -6.93
C TRP A 15 -19.55 -6.64 -6.45
N ARG A 16 -19.49 -6.38 -5.14
CA ARG A 16 -18.53 -5.45 -4.54
C ARG A 16 -17.10 -5.94 -4.70
N ASP A 17 -16.86 -7.22 -4.43
CA ASP A 17 -15.55 -7.85 -4.56
C ASP A 17 -15.03 -7.82 -6.01
N SER A 18 -15.94 -7.99 -6.98
CA SER A 18 -15.60 -7.85 -8.40
C SER A 18 -15.25 -6.40 -8.77
N LEU A 19 -15.93 -5.40 -8.21
CA LEU A 19 -15.60 -3.99 -8.40
C LEU A 19 -14.24 -3.65 -7.78
N THR A 20 -14.00 -4.09 -6.54
CA THR A 20 -12.72 -3.90 -5.86
C THR A 20 -11.60 -4.54 -6.67
N SER A 21 -11.79 -5.77 -7.18
CA SER A 21 -10.81 -6.47 -8.00
C SER A 21 -10.49 -5.73 -9.30
N LEU A 22 -11.51 -5.16 -9.97
CA LEU A 22 -11.34 -4.35 -11.17
C LEU A 22 -10.62 -3.03 -10.88
N GLU A 23 -10.95 -2.35 -9.78
CA GLU A 23 -10.24 -1.14 -9.35
C GLU A 23 -8.78 -1.43 -8.99
N GLN A 24 -8.52 -2.55 -8.32
CA GLN A 24 -7.16 -3.01 -8.01
C GLN A 24 -6.38 -3.31 -9.28
N GLU A 25 -7.01 -3.94 -10.26
CA GLU A 25 -6.45 -4.25 -11.57
C GLU A 25 -6.14 -3.01 -12.41
N ALA A 26 -7.02 -2.02 -12.41
CA ALA A 26 -6.76 -0.74 -13.06
C ALA A 26 -5.63 0.04 -12.37
N LEU A 27 -5.54 -0.04 -11.05
CA LEU A 27 -4.50 0.62 -10.29
C LEU A 27 -3.11 0.05 -10.56
N ARG A 28 -2.99 -1.29 -10.56
CA ARG A 28 -1.72 -1.96 -10.88
C ARG A 28 -1.26 -1.62 -12.30
N ASP A 29 -2.15 -1.67 -13.30
CA ASP A 29 -1.84 -1.30 -14.69
C ASP A 29 -1.38 0.17 -14.77
N ARG A 30 -2.04 1.08 -14.04
CA ARG A 30 -1.65 2.49 -14.02
C ARG A 30 -0.25 2.70 -13.44
N ILE A 31 0.08 2.03 -12.34
CA ILE A 31 1.40 2.14 -11.69
C ILE A 31 2.47 1.48 -12.56
N GLU A 32 2.18 0.31 -13.12
CA GLU A 32 3.08 -0.38 -14.04
C GLU A 32 3.38 0.48 -15.27
N ARG A 33 2.39 1.21 -15.79
CA ARG A 33 2.59 2.16 -16.89
C ARG A 33 3.37 3.42 -16.50
N ASP A 34 3.04 4.02 -15.37
CA ASP A 34 3.63 5.30 -14.93
C ASP A 34 5.06 5.11 -14.43
N THR A 35 5.29 4.02 -13.70
CA THR A 35 6.55 3.74 -12.99
C THR A 35 7.40 2.69 -13.69
N GLY A 36 6.82 1.81 -14.51
CA GLY A 36 7.54 0.67 -15.11
C GLY A 36 7.88 -0.44 -14.11
N ARG A 37 7.25 -0.44 -12.93
CA ARG A 37 7.51 -1.37 -11.82
C ARG A 37 6.30 -2.27 -11.57
N VAL A 38 6.56 -3.53 -11.21
CA VAL A 38 5.49 -4.49 -10.89
C VAL A 38 4.76 -4.04 -9.63
N ALA A 39 3.48 -3.69 -9.78
CA ALA A 39 2.65 -3.20 -8.69
C ALA A 39 1.87 -4.35 -8.03
N HIS A 40 1.91 -4.46 -6.71
CA HIS A 40 1.10 -5.42 -5.96
C HIS A 40 0.52 -4.82 -4.67
N PHE A 41 -0.62 -5.36 -4.23
CA PHE A 41 -1.23 -5.03 -2.95
C PHE A 41 -0.57 -5.78 -1.81
N ALA A 42 -0.12 -5.05 -0.80
CA ALA A 42 0.51 -5.62 0.38
C ALA A 42 -0.44 -6.58 1.09
N ARG A 43 0.09 -7.74 1.47
CA ARG A 43 -0.67 -8.77 2.19
C ARG A 43 -0.58 -8.54 3.70
N ASP A 44 -1.52 -9.12 4.44
CA ASP A 44 -1.39 -9.16 5.90
C ASP A 44 -0.08 -9.84 6.32
N GLY A 45 0.64 -9.23 7.25
CA GLY A 45 1.96 -9.68 7.69
C GLY A 45 3.12 -9.35 6.74
N GLU A 46 2.86 -8.78 5.56
CA GLU A 46 3.90 -8.40 4.59
C GLU A 46 4.78 -7.28 5.16
N ARG A 47 6.10 -7.47 5.08
CA ARG A 47 7.07 -6.42 5.43
C ARG A 47 7.33 -5.56 4.20
N VAL A 48 7.00 -4.28 4.31
CA VAL A 48 7.11 -3.33 3.21
C VAL A 48 8.12 -2.26 3.58
N HIS A 49 9.03 -1.98 2.66
CA HIS A 49 10.03 -0.94 2.82
C HIS A 49 10.33 -0.30 1.47
N GLY A 50 10.54 1.02 1.44
CA GLY A 50 10.76 1.75 0.19
C GLY A 50 10.44 3.23 0.31
N LEU A 51 10.44 3.95 -0.82
CA LEU A 51 10.08 5.36 -0.89
C LEU A 51 8.56 5.51 -1.00
N CYS A 52 7.95 6.27 -0.10
CA CYS A 52 6.54 6.62 -0.23
C CYS A 52 6.40 7.77 -1.23
N THR A 53 6.00 7.48 -2.47
CA THR A 53 5.94 8.52 -3.52
C THR A 53 4.58 9.23 -3.57
N GLY A 54 3.52 8.65 -3.01
CA GLY A 54 2.18 9.20 -3.16
C GLY A 54 1.08 8.39 -2.50
N SER A 55 -0.11 8.97 -2.52
CA SER A 55 -1.38 8.30 -2.17
C SER A 55 -2.26 8.19 -3.40
N ILE A 56 -3.03 7.10 -3.47
CA ILE A 56 -4.00 6.85 -4.52
C ILE A 56 -5.32 6.49 -3.86
N HIS A 57 -6.38 7.19 -4.24
CA HIS A 57 -7.72 6.99 -3.71
C HIS A 57 -8.47 5.99 -4.62
N LEU A 58 -8.94 4.87 -4.07
CA LEU A 58 -9.91 3.99 -4.71
C LEU A 58 -11.30 4.27 -4.13
N ALA A 59 -12.36 3.71 -4.72
CA ALA A 59 -13.72 3.99 -4.28
C ALA A 59 -14.00 3.62 -2.81
N GLU A 60 -13.34 2.57 -2.29
CA GLU A 60 -13.57 2.08 -0.93
C GLU A 60 -12.49 2.46 0.09
N GLN A 61 -11.24 2.66 -0.36
CA GLN A 61 -10.13 2.99 0.54
C GLN A 61 -8.99 3.69 -0.20
N SER A 62 -8.12 4.36 0.55
CA SER A 62 -6.89 4.95 0.02
C SER A 62 -5.71 4.02 0.20
N PHE A 63 -4.82 3.99 -0.78
CA PHE A 63 -3.57 3.23 -0.74
C PHE A 63 -2.36 4.15 -0.91
N ALA A 64 -1.29 3.86 -0.19
CA ALA A 64 0.00 4.48 -0.38
C ALA A 64 0.84 3.67 -1.36
N LEU A 65 1.51 4.37 -2.27
CA LEU A 65 2.45 3.78 -3.19
C LEU A 65 3.85 3.80 -2.58
N ILE A 66 4.38 2.62 -2.25
CA ILE A 66 5.73 2.44 -1.73
C ILE A 66 6.58 1.79 -2.81
N GLU A 67 7.54 2.54 -3.32
CA GLU A 67 8.43 2.09 -4.38
C GLU A 67 9.70 1.47 -3.79
N HIS A 68 10.04 0.27 -4.24
CA HIS A 68 11.21 -0.45 -3.77
C HIS A 68 11.91 -1.18 -4.91
N ASP A 69 13.12 -0.72 -5.25
CA ASP A 69 13.98 -1.26 -6.32
C ASP A 69 13.24 -1.35 -7.68
N ARG A 70 12.73 -2.54 -8.02
CA ARG A 70 11.95 -2.83 -9.24
C ARG A 70 10.46 -3.13 -9.00
N THR A 71 10.02 -3.05 -7.75
CA THR A 71 8.65 -3.37 -7.33
C THR A 71 7.97 -2.15 -6.73
N ALA A 72 6.65 -2.12 -6.82
CA ALA A 72 5.83 -1.11 -6.19
C ALA A 72 4.78 -1.81 -5.31
N THR A 73 4.78 -1.47 -4.03
CA THR A 73 3.89 -2.08 -3.04
C THR A 73 2.82 -1.08 -2.61
N LEU A 74 1.57 -1.48 -2.75
CA LEU A 74 0.40 -0.72 -2.33
C LEU A 74 0.05 -1.09 -0.90
N THR A 75 0.25 -0.17 0.04
CA THR A 75 -0.11 -0.35 1.46
C THR A 75 -1.32 0.47 1.81
N PRO A 76 -2.14 0.07 2.80
CA PRO A 76 -3.29 0.87 3.21
C PRO A 76 -2.83 2.25 3.69
N TRP A 77 -3.35 3.31 3.08
CA TRP A 77 -2.97 4.70 3.37
C TRP A 77 -3.45 5.09 4.77
N ARG A 78 -2.61 5.85 5.48
CA ARG A 78 -2.94 6.43 6.78
C ARG A 78 -2.70 7.93 6.74
N PRO A 79 -3.45 8.74 7.49
CA PRO A 79 -3.20 10.18 7.58
C PRO A 79 -1.78 10.51 8.08
N ALA A 80 -1.14 9.60 8.82
CA ALA A 80 0.27 9.74 9.22
C ALA A 80 1.26 9.63 8.04
N MET A 81 0.89 8.95 6.94
CA MET A 81 1.74 8.80 5.75
C MET A 81 1.82 10.07 4.92
N ASP A 82 0.88 11.00 5.08
CA ASP A 82 0.95 12.33 4.48
C ASP A 82 2.27 13.03 4.84
N ARG A 83 2.71 12.89 6.10
CA ARG A 83 4.01 13.40 6.56
C ARG A 83 5.19 12.60 6.02
N ALA A 84 4.97 11.34 5.65
CA ALA A 84 6.00 10.44 5.12
C ALA A 84 6.08 10.46 3.58
N LEU A 85 5.27 11.28 2.91
CA LEU A 85 5.38 11.50 1.47
C LEU A 85 6.78 11.98 1.12
N ASN A 86 7.31 11.42 0.02
CA ASN A 86 8.66 11.65 -0.46
C ASN A 86 9.76 11.28 0.56
N GLN A 87 9.44 10.39 1.51
CA GLN A 87 10.39 9.83 2.47
C GLN A 87 10.43 8.30 2.40
N PHE A 88 11.56 7.73 2.81
CA PHE A 88 11.66 6.29 3.00
C PHE A 88 10.77 5.88 4.17
N VAL A 89 10.01 4.82 3.94
CA VAL A 89 9.14 4.18 4.91
C VAL A 89 9.51 2.71 5.04
N ALA A 90 9.37 2.16 6.23
CA ALA A 90 9.60 0.74 6.48
C ALA A 90 8.67 0.27 7.60
N GLY A 91 8.06 -0.89 7.41
CA GLY A 91 7.02 -1.35 8.29
C GLY A 91 6.45 -2.72 7.92
N GLN A 92 5.39 -3.09 8.61
CA GLN A 92 4.64 -4.32 8.36
C GLN A 92 3.15 -4.00 8.25
N VAL A 93 2.48 -4.62 7.27
CA VAL A 93 1.02 -4.56 7.16
C VAL A 93 0.39 -5.51 8.19
N LYS A 94 -0.62 -5.03 8.90
CA LYS A 94 -1.43 -5.72 9.89
C LYS A 94 -2.90 -5.56 9.54
N GLY A 95 -3.43 -6.51 8.77
CA GLY A 95 -4.78 -6.52 8.24
C GLY A 95 -5.02 -5.29 7.37
N MET A 96 -5.89 -4.40 7.85
CA MET A 96 -6.22 -3.12 7.21
C MET A 96 -5.34 -1.95 7.65
N ASN A 97 -4.33 -2.20 8.50
CA ASN A 97 -3.45 -1.16 9.01
C ASN A 97 -2.02 -1.38 8.54
N PHE A 98 -1.29 -0.30 8.26
CA PHE A 98 0.14 -0.35 7.99
C PHE A 98 0.88 0.23 9.20
N ASP A 99 1.66 -0.60 9.90
CA ASP A 99 2.53 -0.15 10.99
C ASP A 99 3.88 0.19 10.40
N PHE A 100 4.16 1.48 10.27
CA PHE A 100 5.33 1.98 9.55
C PHE A 100 6.08 3.03 10.33
N LYS A 101 7.38 3.09 10.06
CA LYS A 101 8.28 4.19 10.42
C LYS A 101 8.63 4.93 9.14
N TYR A 102 9.05 6.18 9.27
CA TYR A 102 9.50 7.01 8.14
C TYR A 102 10.81 7.74 8.47
N GLY A 103 11.49 8.23 7.44
CA GLY A 103 12.77 8.95 7.55
C GLY A 103 13.83 8.10 8.25
N ARG A 104 14.51 8.67 9.24
CA ARG A 104 15.65 8.03 9.93
C ARG A 104 15.31 6.72 10.62
N GLY A 105 14.06 6.53 11.05
CA GLY A 105 13.59 5.28 11.65
C GLY A 105 13.39 4.18 10.60
N ALA A 106 12.92 4.54 9.41
CA ALA A 106 12.77 3.63 8.29
C ALA A 106 14.12 3.24 7.68
N GLU A 107 15.01 4.23 7.49
CA GLU A 107 16.36 4.01 6.95
C GLU A 107 17.10 2.93 7.75
N LYS A 108 17.05 2.98 9.09
CA LYS A 108 17.66 1.96 9.96
C LYS A 108 17.06 0.56 9.81
N GLU A 109 15.74 0.47 9.62
CA GLU A 109 15.08 -0.82 9.36
C GLU A 109 15.45 -1.35 7.98
N ILE A 110 15.50 -0.50 6.96
CA ILE A 110 15.91 -0.86 5.60
C ILE A 110 17.35 -1.38 5.60
N THR A 111 18.30 -0.67 6.24
CA THR A 111 19.70 -1.12 6.33
C THR A 111 19.80 -2.46 7.06
N LYS A 112 18.99 -2.67 8.10
CA LYS A 112 18.94 -3.92 8.84
C LYS A 112 18.36 -5.07 8.01
N VAL A 113 17.31 -4.82 7.24
CA VAL A 113 16.68 -5.81 6.35
C VAL A 113 17.60 -6.19 5.19
N LEU A 114 18.34 -5.22 4.64
CA LEU A 114 19.31 -5.46 3.55
C LEU A 114 20.62 -6.11 4.03
N GLY A 115 20.78 -6.41 5.32
CA GLY A 115 21.99 -7.02 5.87
C GLY A 115 23.24 -6.12 5.78
N LEU A 116 23.05 -4.82 5.47
CA LEU A 116 24.09 -3.79 5.57
C LEU A 116 24.20 -3.32 7.03
N ASP A 117 24.46 -4.27 7.93
CA ASP A 117 25.00 -3.90 9.24
C ASP A 117 26.48 -3.58 9.06
N ILE A 118 26.78 -2.28 8.91
CA ILE A 118 28.13 -1.76 8.99
C ILE A 118 28.39 -1.48 10.49
N GLY A 119 28.59 -2.55 11.24
CA GLY A 119 29.16 -2.57 12.59
C GLY A 119 29.98 -3.85 12.69
N GLY A 120 31.30 -3.82 12.65
CA GLY A 120 32.15 -2.99 13.50
C GLY A 120 32.79 -3.94 14.51
N ARG A 121 34.06 -4.24 14.27
CA ARG A 121 34.93 -5.12 15.05
C ARG A 121 34.68 -5.03 16.56
N GLY A 122 34.59 -6.20 17.19
CA GLY A 122 34.97 -6.45 18.58
C GLY A 122 35.93 -7.63 18.59
#